data_AF-X1V3T5-F1
#
_entry.id   AF-X1V3T5-F1
#
_cell.length_a   1.000
_cell.length_b   1.000
_cell.length_c   1.000
_cell.angle_alpha   90.00
_cell.angle_beta   90.00
_cell.angle_gamma   90.00
#
_symmetry.space_group_name_H-M   'P 1'
#
loop_
_entity.id
_entity.type
_entity.pdbx_description
1 polymer ?
#
loop_
_entity_poly.entity_id
_entity_poly.type
_entity_poly.pdbx_seq_one_letter_code
_entity_poly.pdbx_strand_id
1 'polypeptide(L)' 'PVYEELPGWQSPTTDIRTYEKLPLEARQYVARVEELISCPVNLVCVGPGREQSIEKTPIL' A
#
# COMPACT_ATOMS: atom_id res chain seq x y z
N PRO A 1 14.14 15.90 -11.59
CA PRO A 1 13.07 15.67 -10.59
C PRO A 1 13.64 15.95 -9.20
N VAL A 2 12.80 16.35 -8.24
CA VAL A 2 13.16 16.43 -6.81
C VAL A 2 12.48 15.25 -6.13
N TYR A 3 13.26 14.41 -5.47
CA TYR A 3 12.77 13.19 -4.85
C TYR A 3 12.63 13.35 -3.34
N GLU A 4 11.76 12.50 -2.77
CA GLU A 4 11.59 12.31 -1.34
C GLU A 4 12.01 10.89 -0.98
N GLU A 5 12.66 10.72 0.16
CA GLU A 5 13.13 9.42 0.65
C GLU A 5 12.26 8.96 1.83
N LEU A 6 11.83 7.69 1.78
CA LEU A 6 11.09 7.03 2.86
C LEU A 6 11.77 5.70 3.22
N PRO A 7 11.65 5.22 4.48
CA PRO A 7 12.12 3.90 4.86
C PRO A 7 11.47 2.80 4.00
N GLY A 8 12.28 1.85 3.52
CA GLY A 8 11.76 0.65 2.87
C GLY A 8 11.30 -0.40 3.87
N TRP A 9 10.56 -1.40 3.40
CA TRP A 9 10.22 -2.60 4.17
C TRP A 9 10.99 -3.80 3.60
N GLN A 10 11.78 -4.48 4.43
CA GLN A 10 12.52 -5.70 4.05
C GLN A 10 11.71 -6.97 4.34
N SER A 11 10.39 -6.86 4.30
CA SER A 11 9.45 -7.93 4.66
C SER A 11 8.54 -8.25 3.48
N PRO A 12 8.23 -9.54 3.23
CA PRO A 12 7.38 -9.92 2.12
C PRO A 12 5.94 -9.42 2.31
N THR A 13 5.32 -8.96 1.23
CA THR A 13 3.91 -8.54 1.19
C THR A 13 3.00 -9.50 0.42
N THR A 14 3.59 -10.45 -0.32
CA THR A 14 2.93 -11.32 -1.31
C THR A 14 1.75 -12.12 -0.75
N ASP A 15 1.82 -12.56 0.51
CA ASP A 15 0.78 -13.38 1.16
C ASP A 15 -0.17 -12.57 2.04
N ILE A 16 -0.03 -11.25 2.08
CA ILE A 16 -0.89 -10.38 2.88
C ILE A 16 -2.23 -10.20 2.19
N ARG A 17 -3.32 -10.23 2.98
CA ARG A 17 -4.71 -10.14 2.50
C ARG A 17 -5.53 -9.06 3.20
N THR A 18 -4.98 -8.39 4.21
CA THR A 18 -5.63 -7.28 4.92
C THR A 18 -4.64 -6.12 5.06
N TYR A 19 -5.13 -4.89 4.96
CA TYR A 19 -4.27 -3.71 4.89
C TYR A 19 -3.43 -3.53 6.16
N GLU A 20 -4.02 -3.81 7.33
CA GLU A 20 -3.39 -3.64 8.65
C GLU A 20 -2.18 -4.55 8.86
N LYS A 21 -2.11 -5.65 8.12
CA LYS A 21 -1.01 -6.62 8.19
C LYS A 21 0.20 -6.21 7.34
N LEU A 22 0.05 -5.22 6.46
CA LEU A 22 1.18 -4.68 5.71
C LEU A 22 2.25 -4.10 6.67
N PRO A 23 3.54 -4.20 6.31
CA PRO A 23 4.61 -3.52 7.02
C PRO A 23 4.27 -2.05 7.28
N LEU A 24 4.68 -1.52 8.43
CA LEU A 24 4.36 -0.15 8.81
C LEU A 24 4.85 0.84 7.76
N GLU A 25 6.07 0.64 7.26
CA GLU A 25 6.73 1.46 6.24
C GLU A 25 5.97 1.39 4.91
N ALA A 26 5.41 0.24 4.55
CA ALA A 26 4.56 0.10 3.36
C ALA A 26 3.27 0.90 3.48
N ARG A 27 2.63 0.87 4.66
CA ARG A 27 1.42 1.68 4.92
C ARG A 27 1.73 3.17 4.95
N GLN A 28 2.89 3.57 5.46
CA GLN A 28 3.36 4.96 5.44
C GLN A 28 3.64 5.43 4.01
N TYR A 29 4.23 4.58 3.17
CA TYR A 29 4.42 4.87 1.76
C TYR A 29 3.09 5.12 1.04
N VAL A 30 2.09 4.25 1.24
CA VAL A 30 0.75 4.43 0.67
C VAL A 30 0.14 5.76 1.15
N ALA A 31 0.19 6.05 2.45
CA ALA A 31 -0.32 7.30 3.01
C ALA A 31 0.36 8.54 2.39
N ARG A 32 1.68 8.47 2.17
CA ARG A 32 2.41 9.57 1.54
C ARG A 32 1.99 9.79 0.08
N VAL A 33 1.76 8.72 -0.65
CA VAL A 33 1.22 8.81 -2.01
C VAL A 33 -0.16 9.46 -2.00
N GLU A 34 -1.06 9.06 -1.08
CA GLU A 34 -2.39 9.66 -0.92
C GLU A 34 -2.33 11.18 -0.68
N GLU A 35 -1.41 11.63 0.18
CA GLU A 35 -1.18 13.07 0.43
C GLU A 35 -0.72 13.80 -0.83
N LEU A 36 0.26 13.24 -1.56
CA LEU A 36 0.82 13.85 -2.76
C LEU A 36 -0.20 14.01 -3.88
N ILE A 37 -1.11 13.04 -4.03
CA ILE A 37 -2.14 13.06 -5.08
C ILE A 37 -3.48 13.65 -4.61
N SER A 38 -3.62 13.95 -3.31
CA SER A 38 -4.86 14.41 -2.68
C SER A 38 -6.08 13.51 -2.98
N CYS A 39 -5.87 12.19 -2.99
CA CYS A 39 -6.88 11.19 -3.33
C CYS A 39 -6.63 9.89 -2.55
N PRO A 40 -7.67 9.22 -2.03
CA PRO A 40 -7.52 7.96 -1.33
C PRO A 40 -7.16 6.80 -2.28
N VAL A 41 -6.34 5.89 -1.77
CA VAL A 41 -6.03 4.59 -2.35
C VAL A 41 -7.00 3.57 -1.75
N ASN A 42 -7.87 3.01 -2.58
CA ASN A 42 -8.86 2.02 -2.10
C ASN A 42 -8.37 0.57 -2.26
N LEU A 43 -7.43 0.33 -3.18
CA LEU A 43 -6.96 -1.01 -3.55
C LEU A 43 -5.43 -1.06 -3.62
N VAL A 44 -4.84 -2.10 -3.02
CA VAL A 44 -3.39 -2.36 -3.05
C VAL A 44 -3.13 -3.79 -3.55
N CYS A 45 -2.47 -3.93 -4.69
CA CYS A 45 -2.10 -5.24 -5.24
C CYS A 45 -0.69 -5.66 -4.77
N VAL A 46 -0.58 -6.85 -4.17
CA VAL A 46 0.69 -7.40 -3.63
C VAL A 46 1.21 -8.60 -4.44
N GLY A 47 0.57 -8.92 -5.56
CA GLY A 47 1.00 -9.99 -6.47
C GLY A 47 0.06 -10.16 -7.67
N PRO A 48 0.34 -11.14 -8.55
CA PRO A 48 -0.42 -11.36 -9.79
C PRO A 48 -1.79 -12.06 -9.60
N GLY A 49 -1.99 -12.77 -8.49
CA GLY A 49 -3.23 -13.48 -8.18
C GLY A 49 -4.40 -12.52 -7.89
N ARG A 50 -5.63 -12.94 -8.20
CA ARG A 50 -6.83 -12.13 -7.93
C ARG A 50 -7.00 -11.86 -6.44
N GLU A 51 -6.76 -12.89 -5.63
CA GLU A 51 -6.77 -12.84 -4.17
C GLU A 51 -5.64 -11.99 -3.58
N GLN A 52 -4.63 -11.61 -4.37
CA GLN A 52 -3.53 -10.74 -3.94
C GLN A 52 -3.86 -9.25 -4.10
N SER A 53 -5.16 -8.93 -4.07
CA SER A 53 -5.69 -7.56 -4.09
C SER A 53 -6.28 -7.24 -2.72
N ILE A 54 -5.75 -6.24 -2.03
CA ILE A 54 -6.16 -5.84 -0.68
C ILE A 54 -7.05 -4.60 -0.78
N GLU A 55 -8.27 -4.71 -0.27
CA GLU A 55 -9.19 -3.57 -0.12
C GLU A 55 -8.84 -2.80 1.16
N LYS A 56 -8.42 -1.52 1.02
CA LYS A 56 -8.14 -0.60 2.13
C LYS A 56 -9.39 0.17 2.55
N THR A 57 -10.27 0.47 1.60
CA THR A 57 -11.52 1.18 1.82
C THR A 57 -12.56 0.59 0.88
N PRO A 58 -13.79 0.31 1.37
CA PRO A 58 -14.85 -0.24 0.55
C PRO A 58 -15.08 0.59 -0.72
N ILE A 59 -15.10 -0.06 -1.89
CA ILE A 59 -15.35 0.61 -3.17
C ILE A 59 -16.86 0.78 -3.45
N LEU A 60 -17.74 0.33 -2.54
CA LEU A 60 -19.20 0.48 -2.58
C LEU A 60 -19.77 0.71 -1.18
#